data_AF-A0A410UGB3-F1
#
_entry.id   AF-A0A410UGB3-F1
#
_cell.length_a   1.000
_cell.length_b   1.000
_cell.length_c   1.000
_cell.angle_alpha   90.00
_cell.angle_beta   90.00
_cell.angle_gamma   90.00
#
_symmetry.space_group_name_H-M   'P 1'
#
loop_
_entity.id
_entity.type
_entity.pdbx_description
1 polymer ?
#
loop_
_entity_poly.entity_id
_entity_poly.type
_entity_poly.pdbx_seq_one_letter_code
_entity_poly.pdbx_strand_id
1 'polypeptide(L)'
;MDNQDFISSKFIQLEIDRLQSANAMMRSANRALAQGNDAVLMAMGYSQEHICDLHNKGGIPLTSITNNTRMIAYLRSVLRDQEGAFEVSDNRFLIRNCGKFCTSNSE
;
A
#
# COMPACT_ATOMS: atom_id res chain seq x y z
N MET A 1 -7.04 -17.78 22.34
CA MET A 1 -7.53 -16.63 21.53
C MET A 1 -6.81 -15.42 22.05
N ASP A 2 -5.66 -15.23 21.44
CA ASP A 2 -4.49 -14.68 22.09
C ASP A 2 -4.44 -13.18 21.76
N ASN A 3 -4.45 -12.36 22.81
CA ASN A 3 -4.47 -10.89 22.73
C ASN A 3 -3.33 -10.33 21.83
N GLN A 4 -2.28 -11.12 21.62
CA GLN A 4 -1.12 -10.81 20.78
C GLN A 4 -1.47 -10.66 19.28
N ASP A 5 -2.35 -11.52 18.72
CA ASP A 5 -2.65 -11.53 17.28
C ASP A 5 -3.56 -10.35 16.90
N PHE A 6 -4.53 -10.03 17.77
CA PHE A 6 -5.41 -8.88 17.60
C PHE A 6 -4.64 -7.55 17.68
N ILE A 7 -3.70 -7.46 18.62
CA ILE A 7 -2.82 -6.29 18.75
C ILE A 7 -1.92 -6.15 17.51
N SER A 8 -1.36 -7.26 17.00
CA SER A 8 -0.51 -7.28 15.79
C SER A 8 -1.27 -6.83 14.53
N SER A 9 -2.45 -7.40 14.29
CA SER A 9 -3.32 -7.03 13.16
C SER A 9 -3.69 -5.54 13.18
N LYS A 10 -4.07 -5.01 14.35
CA LYS A 10 -4.41 -3.58 14.50
C LYS A 10 -3.22 -2.65 14.21
N PHE A 11 -2.00 -3.01 14.62
CA PHE A 11 -0.81 -2.23 14.30
C PHE A 11 -0.49 -2.24 12.80
N ILE A 12 -0.64 -3.38 12.14
CA ILE A 12 -0.42 -3.49 10.70
C ILE A 12 -1.45 -2.64 9.94
N GLN A 13 -2.72 -2.67 10.36
CA GLN A 13 -3.76 -1.83 9.74
C GLN A 13 -3.48 -0.34 9.94
N LEU A 14 -3.07 0.08 11.14
CA LEU A 14 -2.69 1.47 11.41
C LEU A 14 -1.55 1.94 10.50
N GLU A 15 -0.54 1.09 10.26
CA GLU A 15 0.57 1.44 9.39
C GLU A 15 0.14 1.51 7.91
N ILE A 16 -0.76 0.63 7.46
CA ILE A 16 -1.37 0.73 6.13
C ILE A 16 -2.08 2.08 5.97
N ASP A 17 -2.92 2.47 6.94
CA ASP A 17 -3.69 3.72 6.89
C ASP A 17 -2.76 4.95 6.88
N ARG A 18 -1.68 4.91 7.67
CA ARG A 18 -0.65 5.94 7.69
C ARG A 18 0.04 6.07 6.34
N LEU A 19 0.45 4.96 5.72
CA LEU A 19 1.11 4.96 4.41
C LEU A 19 0.17 5.40 3.27
N GLN A 20 -1.12 5.04 3.35
CA GLN A 20 -2.13 5.51 2.39
C GLN A 20 -2.34 7.02 2.48
N SER A 21 -2.45 7.54 3.70
CA SER A 21 -2.56 8.98 3.97
C SER A 21 -1.34 9.73 3.46
N ALA A 22 -0.13 9.20 3.70
CA ALA A 22 1.10 9.76 3.16
C ALA A 22 1.10 9.81 1.63
N ASN A 23 0.70 8.73 0.95
CA ASN A 23 0.61 8.71 -0.51
C ASN A 23 -0.42 9.72 -1.08
N ALA A 24 -1.56 9.87 -0.41
CA ALA A 24 -2.58 10.84 -0.80
C ALA A 24 -2.06 12.27 -0.66
N MET A 25 -1.38 12.58 0.45
CA MET A 25 -0.72 13.86 0.67
C MET A 25 0.35 14.14 -0.40
N MET A 26 1.24 13.17 -0.66
CA MET A 26 2.31 13.34 -1.64
C MET A 26 1.78 13.62 -3.06
N ARG A 27 0.72 12.91 -3.47
CA ARG A 27 0.06 13.14 -4.77
C ARG A 27 -0.62 14.50 -4.83
N SER A 28 -1.25 14.92 -3.74
CA SER A 28 -1.92 16.22 -3.65
C SER A 28 -0.91 17.37 -3.70
N ALA A 29 0.23 17.22 -3.03
CA ALA A 29 1.34 18.16 -3.10
C ALA A 29 1.90 18.27 -4.53
N ASN A 30 2.16 17.14 -5.21
CA ASN A 30 2.61 17.15 -6.60
C ASN A 30 1.60 17.82 -7.54
N ARG A 31 0.29 17.62 -7.31
CA ARG A 31 -0.76 18.28 -8.09
C ARG A 31 -0.79 19.78 -7.86
N ALA A 32 -0.68 20.22 -6.60
CA ALA A 32 -0.64 21.64 -6.26
C ALA A 32 0.60 22.32 -6.86
N LEU A 33 1.75 21.66 -6.82
CA LEU A 33 2.98 22.13 -7.42
C LEU A 33 2.86 22.28 -8.94
N ALA A 34 2.30 21.28 -9.63
CA ALA A 34 2.07 21.32 -11.07
C ALA A 34 1.10 22.45 -11.49
N GLN A 35 0.24 22.90 -10.58
CA GLN A 35 -0.67 24.02 -10.78
C GLN A 35 -0.07 25.37 -10.34
N GLY A 36 1.14 25.39 -9.76
CA GLY A 36 1.75 26.58 -9.18
C GLY A 36 0.99 27.15 -7.98
N ASN A 37 0.22 26.31 -7.27
CA ASN A 37 -0.64 26.74 -6.18
C ASN A 37 0.03 26.53 -4.82
N ASP A 38 0.94 27.44 -4.47
CA ASP A 38 1.67 27.41 -3.20
C ASP A 38 0.76 27.60 -1.98
N ALA A 39 -0.39 28.25 -2.14
CA ALA A 39 -1.37 28.40 -1.06
C ALA A 39 -1.94 27.04 -0.61
N VAL A 40 -2.15 26.11 -1.55
CA VAL A 40 -2.57 24.74 -1.22
C VAL A 40 -1.46 23.97 -0.52
N LEU A 41 -0.21 24.16 -0.91
CA LEU A 41 0.94 23.54 -0.23
C LEU A 41 1.09 24.09 1.21
N MET A 42 0.94 25.40 1.41
CA MET A 42 0.92 25.99 2.75
C MET A 42 -0.25 25.46 3.60
N ALA A 43 -1.45 25.32 3.01
CA ALA A 43 -2.62 24.75 3.70
C ALA A 43 -2.44 23.27 4.08
N MET A 44 -1.63 22.51 3.33
CA MET A 44 -1.22 21.15 3.67
C MET A 44 -0.17 21.09 4.80
N GLY A 45 0.33 22.24 5.26
CA GLY A 45 1.31 22.35 6.34
C GLY A 45 2.76 22.38 5.88
N TYR A 46 3.03 22.55 4.58
CA TYR A 46 4.40 22.77 4.11
C TYR A 46 4.87 24.18 4.47
N SER A 47 6.08 24.27 5.02
CA SER A 47 6.76 25.55 5.22
C SER A 47 7.18 26.14 3.87
N GLN A 48 7.36 27.47 3.82
CA GLN A 48 7.80 28.14 2.60
C GLN A 48 9.15 27.59 2.07
N GLU A 49 10.07 27.26 2.98
CA GLU A 49 11.36 26.63 2.63
C GLU A 49 11.15 25.28 1.92
N HIS A 50 10.26 24.42 2.45
CA HIS A 50 9.95 23.14 1.81
C HIS A 50 9.24 23.31 0.46
N ILE A 51 8.42 24.34 0.28
CA ILE A 51 7.77 24.63 -1.00
C ILE A 51 8.82 25.02 -2.05
N CYS A 52 9.75 25.92 -1.72
CA CYS A 52 10.87 26.27 -2.60
C CYS A 52 11.70 25.04 -2.99
N ASP A 53 11.99 24.18 -2.02
CA ASP A 53 12.68 22.91 -2.24
C ASP A 53 11.91 21.97 -3.18
N LEU A 54 10.59 21.87 -3.03
CA LEU A 54 9.73 21.09 -3.91
C LEU A 54 9.76 21.63 -5.33
N HIS A 55 9.68 22.95 -5.52
CA HIS A 55 9.84 23.57 -6.84
C HIS A 55 11.19 23.24 -7.46
N ASN A 56 12.28 23.38 -6.71
CA ASN A 56 13.63 23.09 -7.19
C ASN A 56 13.82 21.61 -7.56
N LYS A 57 13.21 20.70 -6.80
CA LYS A 57 13.30 19.24 -7.01
C LYS A 57 12.30 18.72 -8.05
N GLY A 58 11.35 19.55 -8.51
CA GLY A 58 10.27 19.12 -9.40
C GLY A 58 9.20 18.27 -8.69
N GLY A 59 9.05 18.43 -7.38
CA GLY A 59 8.05 17.76 -6.54
C GLY A 59 8.57 16.57 -5.77
N ILE A 60 7.64 15.80 -5.23
CA ILE A 60 7.93 14.61 -4.45
C ILE A 60 8.23 13.45 -5.42
N PRO A 61 9.39 12.77 -5.27
CA PRO A 61 9.78 11.68 -6.14
C PRO A 61 8.74 10.57 -6.20
N LEU A 62 8.45 10.08 -7.41
CA LEU A 62 7.54 8.95 -7.63
C LEU A 62 8.06 7.66 -6.96
N THR A 63 9.37 7.54 -6.79
CA THR A 63 10.01 6.42 -6.08
C THR A 63 9.52 6.32 -4.63
N SER A 64 9.36 7.43 -3.93
CA SER A 64 8.83 7.47 -2.55
C SER A 64 7.39 6.97 -2.47
N ILE A 65 6.53 7.42 -3.40
CA ILE A 65 5.13 6.96 -3.49
C ILE A 65 5.07 5.46 -3.82
N THR A 66 5.93 5.01 -4.72
CA THR A 66 6.02 3.60 -5.14
C THR A 66 6.48 2.71 -4.00
N ASN A 67 7.47 3.15 -3.22
CA ASN A 67 7.97 2.41 -2.06
C ASN A 67 6.87 2.21 -1.00
N ASN A 68 6.13 3.27 -0.67
CA ASN A 68 4.98 3.18 0.23
C ASN A 68 3.91 2.25 -0.32
N THR A 69 3.64 2.30 -1.63
CA THR A 69 2.67 1.40 -2.29
C THR A 69 3.09 -0.07 -2.19
N ARG A 70 4.38 -0.35 -2.38
CA ARG A 70 4.95 -1.70 -2.19
C ARG A 70 4.84 -2.15 -0.73
N MET A 71 5.12 -1.27 0.23
CA MET A 71 4.99 -1.56 1.65
C MET A 71 3.53 -1.87 2.03
N ILE A 72 2.56 -1.08 1.55
CA ILE A 72 1.13 -1.37 1.74
C ILE A 72 0.77 -2.75 1.19
N ALA A 73 1.25 -3.11 -0.01
CA ALA A 73 0.97 -4.41 -0.61
C ALA A 73 1.54 -5.57 0.23
N TYR A 74 2.75 -5.40 0.76
CA TYR A 74 3.40 -6.35 1.67
C TYR A 74 2.63 -6.47 3.00
N LEU A 75 2.31 -5.37 3.66
CA LEU A 75 1.56 -5.40 4.93
C LEU A 75 0.18 -6.06 4.76
N ARG A 76 -0.48 -5.85 3.62
CA ARG A 76 -1.73 -6.55 3.29
C ARG A 76 -1.54 -8.05 3.06
N SER A 77 -0.39 -8.52 2.56
CA SER A 77 -0.15 -9.97 2.47
C SER A 77 0.04 -10.57 3.86
N VAL A 78 0.80 -9.91 4.73
CA VAL A 78 0.99 -10.34 6.12
C VAL A 78 -0.34 -10.48 6.86
N LEU A 79 -1.27 -9.52 6.70
CA LEU A 79 -2.62 -9.63 7.28
C LEU A 79 -3.41 -10.84 6.74
N ARG A 80 -3.36 -11.09 5.43
CA ARG A 80 -4.05 -12.25 4.83
C ARG A 80 -3.46 -13.58 5.30
N ASP A 81 -2.15 -13.64 5.46
CA ASP A 81 -1.46 -14.85 5.90
C ASP A 81 -1.75 -15.14 7.40
N GLN A 82 -2.04 -14.11 8.20
CA GLN A 82 -2.50 -14.25 9.60
C GLN A 82 -3.94 -14.80 9.70
N GLU A 83 -4.81 -14.54 8.73
CA GLU A 83 -6.18 -15.06 8.71
C GLU A 83 -6.29 -16.47 8.08
N GLY A 84 -5.24 -16.95 7.41
CA GLY A 84 -5.20 -18.21 6.68
C GLY A 84 -4.91 -19.48 7.49
N ALA A 85 -4.68 -19.37 8.81
CA ALA A 85 -4.41 -20.53 9.69
C ALA A 85 -5.66 -21.12 10.37
N PHE A 86 -6.87 -20.78 9.91
CA PHE A 86 -8.07 -21.53 10.28
C PHE A 86 -8.21 -22.69 9.30
N GLU A 87 -7.65 -23.84 9.66
CA GLU A 87 -7.91 -25.10 8.95
C GLU A 87 -9.43 -25.25 8.77
N VAL A 88 -9.83 -25.39 7.50
CA VAL A 88 -11.16 -25.83 7.12
C VAL A 88 -11.34 -27.26 7.63
N SER A 89 -11.72 -27.40 8.91
CA SER A 89 -12.45 -28.58 9.38
C SER A 89 -13.90 -28.46 8.91
N ASP A 90 -14.09 -28.43 7.60
CA ASP A 90 -15.35 -28.86 7.01
C ASP A 90 -15.07 -29.55 5.69
N ASN A 91 -15.04 -30.87 5.82
CA ASN A 91 -14.68 -31.86 4.82
C ASN A 91 -15.79 -31.99 3.75
N ARG A 92 -16.16 -30.89 3.06
CA ARG A 92 -17.23 -30.87 2.04
C ARG A 92 -17.24 -29.55 1.25
N PHE A 93 -16.45 -29.41 0.20
CA PHE A 93 -16.94 -28.86 -1.09
C PHE A 93 -15.86 -28.79 -2.20
N LEU A 94 -16.06 -29.63 -3.21
CA LEU A 94 -15.75 -29.46 -4.63
C LEU A 94 -14.38 -28.89 -5.05
N ILE A 95 -13.43 -29.80 -5.31
CA ILE A 95 -12.44 -29.57 -6.37
C ILE A 95 -13.17 -29.67 -7.72
N ARG A 96 -13.48 -28.51 -8.33
CA ARG A 96 -13.77 -28.39 -9.78
C ARG A 96 -12.78 -27.41 -10.41
N ASN A 97 -11.68 -28.00 -10.88
CA ASN A 97 -11.02 -27.79 -12.18
C ASN A 97 -11.16 -26.43 -12.90
N CYS A 98 -10.02 -25.74 -13.07
CA CYS A 98 -9.63 -24.88 -14.19
C CYS A 98 -8.08 -24.83 -14.18
N GLY A 99 -7.29 -25.23 -15.19
CA GLY A 99 -7.54 -25.78 -16.51
C GLY A 99 -6.23 -26.36 -17.09
N LYS A 100 -6.39 -27.26 -18.08
CA LYS A 100 -5.35 -27.78 -18.99
C LYS A 100 -4.59 -26.60 -19.66
N PHE A 101 -3.35 -26.69 -20.12
CA PHE A 101 -2.87 -27.56 -21.21
C PHE A 101 -1.36 -27.25 -21.41
N CYS A 102 -0.49 -28.27 -21.44
CA CYS A 102 0.74 -28.28 -22.26
C CYS A 102 1.07 -29.75 -22.53
N THR A 103 0.79 -30.17 -23.76
CA THR A 103 1.08 -31.49 -24.32
C THR A 103 2.55 -31.61 -24.70
N SER A 104 3.10 -32.78 -24.36
CA SER A 104 4.08 -33.61 -25.08
C SER A 104 5.09 -32.97 -26.04
N ASN A 105 6.37 -33.33 -25.88
CA ASN A 105 6.94 -34.43 -26.69
C ASN A 105 8.23 -34.98 -26.08
N SER A 106 8.22 -36.31 -25.89
CA SER A 106 9.41 -37.16 -25.86
C SER A 106 10.03 -37.21 -27.25
N GLU A 107 11.36 -37.27 -27.30
CA GLU A 107 12.15 -38.32 -27.97
C GLU A 107 13.48 -38.47 -27.21
#